data_AF-H6UM02-F1
#
_entry.id   AF-H6UM02-F1
#
_cell.length_a   1.000
_cell.length_b   1.000
_cell.length_c   1.000
_cell.angle_alpha   90.00
_cell.angle_beta   90.00
_cell.angle_gamma   90.00
#
_symmetry.space_group_name_H-M   'P 1'
#
loop_
_entity.id
_entity.type
_entity.pdbx_description
1 polymer ?
#
loop_
_entity_poly.entity_id
_entity_poly.type
_entity_poly.pdbx_seq_one_letter_code
_entity_poly.pdbx_strand_id
1 'polypeptide(L)'
;QRNLLGEDLGPLNMTDLDTLEDQIEKSLNRIRSSKSQTMLDLLFDLKRKEQNLQEANRDLKMKLHDIGSDDLLQLSWQHGQASGSNNQDEPEPQPNGLFSTPACDTPLQIGYEQLCADPMVSEDTTNNLNGYGPGWM
;
A
#
# COMPACT_ATOMS: atom_id res chain seq x y z
N GLN A 1 -34.30 -18.20 -7.01
CA GLN A 1 -32.95 -17.73 -7.39
C GLN A 1 -32.59 -18.11 -8.83
N ARG A 2 -32.95 -19.31 -9.31
CA ARG A 2 -32.75 -19.76 -10.70
C ARG A 2 -33.14 -18.71 -11.74
N ASN A 3 -34.34 -18.15 -11.65
CA ASN A 3 -34.81 -17.10 -12.58
C ASN A 3 -33.97 -15.82 -12.51
N LEU A 4 -33.51 -15.41 -11.31
CA LEU A 4 -32.60 -14.25 -11.15
C LEU A 4 -31.22 -14.49 -11.78
N LEU A 5 -30.86 -15.76 -12.00
CA LEU A 5 -29.64 -16.18 -12.70
C LEU A 5 -29.90 -16.47 -14.18
N GLY A 6 -31.12 -16.21 -14.68
CA GLY A 6 -31.52 -16.48 -16.06
C GLY A 6 -31.91 -17.92 -16.36
N GLU A 7 -32.08 -18.76 -15.33
CA GLU A 7 -32.51 -20.16 -15.48
C GLU A 7 -34.03 -20.33 -15.33
N ASP A 8 -34.58 -21.42 -15.88
CA ASP A 8 -36.01 -21.79 -15.79
C ASP A 8 -37.00 -20.68 -16.17
N LEU A 9 -36.69 -19.91 -17.23
CA LEU A 9 -37.55 -18.79 -17.64
C LEU A 9 -38.81 -19.21 -18.43
N GLY A 10 -38.82 -20.40 -19.01
CA GLY A 10 -39.90 -20.89 -19.87
C GLY A 10 -41.32 -20.88 -19.27
N PRO A 11 -41.51 -21.12 -17.96
CA PRO A 11 -42.83 -21.03 -17.31
C PRO A 11 -43.32 -19.61 -17.02
N LEU A 12 -42.48 -18.58 -17.16
CA LEU A 12 -42.86 -17.19 -16.88
C LEU A 12 -43.67 -16.62 -18.06
N ASN A 13 -44.70 -15.84 -17.75
CA ASN A 13 -45.38 -15.02 -18.74
C ASN A 13 -44.64 -13.68 -18.95
N MET A 14 -45.10 -12.87 -19.89
CA MET A 14 -44.47 -11.59 -20.22
C MET A 14 -44.42 -10.62 -19.03
N THR A 15 -45.49 -10.53 -18.23
CA THR A 15 -45.54 -9.64 -17.07
C THR A 15 -44.58 -10.06 -15.96
N ASP A 16 -44.41 -11.37 -15.77
CA ASP A 16 -43.48 -11.90 -14.78
C ASP A 16 -42.02 -11.69 -15.23
N LEU A 17 -41.75 -11.80 -16.54
CA LEU A 17 -40.45 -11.48 -17.13
C LEU A 17 -40.10 -9.99 -16.99
N ASP A 18 -41.03 -9.09 -17.31
CA ASP A 18 -40.84 -7.63 -17.15
C ASP A 18 -40.55 -7.27 -15.69
N THR A 19 -41.28 -7.89 -14.75
CA THR A 19 -41.06 -7.69 -13.31
C THR A 19 -39.70 -8.20 -12.86
N LEU A 20 -39.27 -9.36 -13.39
CA LEU A 20 -37.97 -9.95 -13.09
C LEU A 20 -36.83 -9.07 -13.63
N GLU A 21 -36.96 -8.54 -14.84
CA GLU A 21 -36.00 -7.62 -15.44
C GLU A 21 -35.85 -6.34 -14.61
N ASP A 22 -36.98 -5.69 -14.28
CA ASP A 22 -37.00 -4.47 -13.46
C ASP A 22 -36.38 -4.71 -12.06
N GLN A 23 -36.64 -5.88 -11.45
CA GLN A 23 -36.04 -6.26 -10.18
C GLN A 23 -34.51 -6.38 -10.30
N ILE A 24 -34.02 -7.05 -11.35
CA ILE A 24 -32.58 -7.21 -11.59
C ILE A 24 -31.94 -5.85 -11.83
N GLU A 25 -32.52 -5.02 -12.69
CA GLU A 25 -32.01 -3.69 -13.00
C GLU A 25 -31.90 -2.80 -11.74
N LYS A 26 -32.97 -2.73 -10.94
CA LYS A 26 -32.98 -1.96 -9.67
C LYS A 26 -31.91 -2.46 -8.71
N SER A 27 -31.78 -3.78 -8.55
CA SER A 27 -30.78 -4.36 -7.65
C SER A 27 -29.35 -4.10 -8.12
N LEU A 28 -29.09 -4.21 -9.43
CA LEU A 28 -27.80 -3.96 -10.04
C LEU A 28 -27.41 -2.49 -9.90
N ASN A 29 -28.33 -1.58 -10.18
CA ASN A 29 -28.12 -0.14 -10.00
C ASN A 29 -27.82 0.18 -8.54
N ARG A 30 -28.56 -0.38 -7.58
CA ARG A 30 -28.27 -0.21 -6.15
C ARG A 30 -26.88 -0.72 -5.76
N ILE A 31 -26.48 -1.89 -6.24
CA ILE A 31 -25.15 -2.46 -5.97
C ILE A 31 -24.06 -1.55 -6.54
N ARG A 32 -24.21 -1.12 -7.80
CA ARG A 32 -23.25 -0.24 -8.47
C ARG A 32 -23.13 1.10 -7.75
N SER A 33 -24.25 1.75 -7.46
CA SER A 33 -24.27 3.02 -6.73
C SER A 33 -23.65 2.89 -5.34
N SER A 34 -23.99 1.84 -4.59
CA SER A 34 -23.39 1.57 -3.27
C SER A 34 -21.87 1.39 -3.37
N LYS A 35 -21.40 0.57 -4.32
CA LYS A 35 -19.96 0.35 -4.54
C LYS A 35 -19.24 1.65 -4.91
N SER A 36 -19.82 2.43 -5.82
CA SER A 36 -19.27 3.72 -6.24
C SER A 36 -19.21 4.70 -5.07
N GLN A 37 -20.28 4.81 -4.27
CA GLN A 37 -20.32 5.70 -3.12
C GLN A 37 -19.26 5.32 -2.08
N THR A 38 -19.17 4.04 -1.70
CA THR A 38 -18.15 3.56 -0.76
C THR A 38 -16.73 3.84 -1.25
N MET A 39 -16.47 3.67 -2.55
CA MET A 39 -15.16 3.95 -3.12
C MET A 39 -14.83 5.44 -3.13
N LEU A 40 -15.82 6.31 -3.40
CA LEU A 40 -15.66 7.76 -3.30
C LEU A 40 -15.39 8.18 -1.86
N ASP A 41 -16.14 7.66 -0.90
CA ASP A 41 -15.96 7.97 0.52
C ASP A 41 -14.55 7.60 0.99
N LEU A 42 -14.08 6.39 0.64
CA LEU A 42 -12.72 5.95 0.96
C LEU A 42 -11.65 6.86 0.32
N LEU A 43 -11.86 7.27 -0.94
CA LEU A 43 -10.94 8.17 -1.63
C LEU A 43 -10.87 9.54 -0.92
N PHE A 44 -12.01 10.10 -0.51
CA PHE A 44 -12.05 11.36 0.23
C PHE A 44 -11.37 11.24 1.59
N ASP A 45 -11.61 10.16 2.33
CA ASP A 45 -10.97 9.91 3.62
C ASP A 45 -9.45 9.80 3.50
N LEU A 46 -8.96 9.07 2.49
CA LEU A 46 -7.53 8.94 2.23
C LEU A 46 -6.91 10.28 1.84
N LYS A 47 -7.56 11.04 0.94
CA LYS A 47 -7.09 12.37 0.53
C LYS A 47 -7.03 13.33 1.71
N ARG A 48 -8.00 13.28 2.62
CA ARG A 48 -7.99 14.09 3.84
C ARG A 48 -6.84 13.71 4.77
N LYS A 49 -6.59 12.41 4.96
CA LYS A 49 -5.45 11.93 5.75
C LYS A 49 -4.11 12.35 5.14
N GLU A 50 -3.98 12.24 3.82
CA GLU A 50 -2.79 12.71 3.10
C GLU A 50 -2.55 14.22 3.35
N GLN A 51 -3.57 15.05 3.20
CA GLN A 51 -3.46 16.50 3.44
C GLN A 51 -3.04 16.81 4.87
N ASN A 52 -3.67 16.18 5.87
CA ASN A 52 -3.30 16.37 7.27
C ASN A 52 -1.85 15.97 7.55
N LEU A 53 -1.38 14.86 6.97
CA LEU A 53 0.01 14.41 7.12
C LEU A 53 0.98 15.34 6.39
N GLN A 54 0.62 15.88 5.23
CA GLN A 54 1.44 16.85 4.51
C GLN A 54 1.58 18.16 5.28
N GLU A 55 0.50 18.63 5.92
CA GLU A 55 0.50 19.82 6.78
C GLU A 55 1.38 19.59 8.01
N ALA A 56 1.16 18.49 8.76
CA ALA A 56 1.98 18.16 9.92
C ALA A 56 3.47 18.00 9.56
N ASN A 57 3.78 17.38 8.43
CA ASN A 57 5.17 17.27 7.95
C ASN A 57 5.76 18.63 7.59
N ARG A 58 4.97 19.55 7.00
CA ARG A 58 5.41 20.92 6.72
C ARG A 58 5.75 21.66 8.01
N ASP A 59 4.88 21.57 9.01
CA ASP A 59 5.08 22.21 10.31
C ASP A 59 6.31 21.67 11.03
N LEU A 60 6.52 20.34 11.01
CA LEU A 60 7.71 19.72 11.58
C LEU A 60 8.98 20.16 10.85
N LYS A 61 8.95 20.25 9.52
CA LYS A 61 10.09 20.74 8.73
C LYS A 61 10.41 22.21 9.03
N MET A 62 9.38 23.05 9.22
CA MET A 62 9.58 24.44 9.64
C MET A 62 10.21 24.50 11.04
N LYS A 63 9.68 23.75 12.01
CA LYS A 63 10.25 23.68 13.36
C LYS A 63 11.69 23.18 13.38
N LEU A 64 12.02 22.21 12.54
CA LEU A 64 13.39 21.68 12.40
C LEU A 64 14.35 22.70 11.79
N HIS A 65 13.87 23.57 10.91
CA HIS A 65 14.65 24.67 10.37
C HIS A 65 14.84 25.79 11.41
N ASP A 66 13.80 26.06 12.21
CA ASP A 66 13.82 27.11 13.23
C ASP A 66 14.65 26.70 14.47
N ILE A 67 14.62 25.43 14.86
CA ILE A 67 15.55 24.80 15.79
C ILE A 67 16.81 24.50 14.97
N GLY A 68 17.68 25.49 14.78
CA GLY A 68 18.88 25.35 13.96
C GLY A 68 19.61 24.03 14.26
N SER A 69 20.17 23.40 13.22
CA SER A 69 20.75 22.04 13.25
C SER A 69 21.69 21.77 14.44
N ASP A 70 22.35 22.79 14.97
CA ASP A 70 23.24 22.74 16.13
C ASP A 70 22.50 22.54 17.48
N ASP A 71 21.30 23.10 17.63
CA ASP A 71 20.48 23.04 18.86
C ASP A 71 19.80 21.67 19.00
N LEU A 72 19.41 21.05 17.87
CA LEU A 72 18.80 19.71 17.84
C LEU A 72 19.80 18.59 18.20
N LEU A 73 21.05 18.71 17.73
CA LEU A 73 22.13 17.80 18.13
C LEU A 73 22.36 17.91 19.64
N GLN A 74 22.43 19.12 20.20
CA GLN A 74 22.63 19.32 21.63
C GLN A 74 21.51 18.70 22.49
N LEU A 75 20.24 18.85 22.09
CA LEU A 75 19.09 18.25 22.78
C LEU A 75 19.06 16.70 22.71
N SER A 76 19.50 16.12 21.58
CA SER A 76 19.61 14.66 21.40
C SER A 76 20.66 14.04 22.31
N TRP A 77 21.81 14.69 22.50
CA TRP A 77 22.89 14.21 23.38
C TRP A 77 22.60 14.40 24.88
N GLN A 78 21.66 15.28 25.24
CA GLN A 78 21.32 15.56 26.64
C GLN A 78 20.35 14.54 27.27
N HIS A 79 19.49 13.90 26.47
CA HIS A 79 18.56 12.88 26.95
C HIS A 79 19.15 11.45 27.04
N GLY A 80 20.37 11.24 26.55
CA GLY A 80 21.07 9.94 26.60
C GLY A 80 21.91 9.70 27.87
N GLN A 81 22.07 10.70 28.75
CA GLN A 81 23.08 10.67 29.83
C GLN A 81 22.49 10.62 31.25
N ALA A 82 21.29 10.09 31.41
CA ALA A 82 20.66 9.88 32.72
C ALA A 82 20.47 8.39 33.05
N SER A 83 21.52 7.56 32.88
CA SER A 83 21.65 6.32 33.64
C SER A 83 23.04 5.70 33.44
N GLY A 84 23.79 5.51 34.53
CA GLY A 84 25.01 4.70 34.52
C GLY A 84 26.22 5.38 35.16
N SER A 85 26.22 5.46 36.49
CA SER A 85 27.47 5.61 37.25
C SER A 85 28.26 4.31 37.17
N ASN A 86 29.41 4.29 36.50
CA ASN A 86 30.66 3.70 36.98
C ASN A 86 31.76 3.70 35.89
N ASN A 87 32.81 4.46 36.16
CA ASN A 87 34.24 4.22 35.93
C ASN A 87 34.74 3.52 34.64
N GLN A 88 35.64 4.28 33.99
CA GLN A 88 36.92 3.91 33.35
C GLN A 88 37.06 3.97 31.82
N ASP A 89 37.93 4.91 31.43
CA ASP A 89 38.95 4.93 30.36
C ASP A 89 38.54 5.10 28.86
N GLU A 90 39.01 6.22 28.30
CA GLU A 90 39.13 6.64 26.88
C GLU A 90 40.65 6.51 26.47
N PRO A 91 41.14 6.41 25.20
CA PRO A 91 40.60 6.80 23.86
C PRO A 91 40.76 5.80 22.69
N GLU A 92 39.90 5.91 21.64
CA GLU A 92 40.27 6.29 20.25
C GLU A 92 39.11 6.07 19.23
N PRO A 93 39.09 6.80 18.09
CA PRO A 93 37.92 6.98 17.24
C PRO A 93 37.82 5.94 16.11
N GLN A 94 36.62 5.39 15.90
CA GLN A 94 36.27 4.66 14.69
C GLN A 94 34.99 5.26 14.11
N PRO A 95 35.03 5.91 12.93
CA PRO A 95 33.83 6.23 12.19
C PRO A 95 33.42 4.95 11.48
N ASN A 96 32.28 4.36 11.86
CA ASN A 96 31.44 3.48 11.04
C ASN A 96 30.68 2.51 11.95
N GLY A 97 29.36 2.64 12.03
CA GLY A 97 28.52 1.54 12.48
C GLY A 97 27.36 1.90 13.40
N LEU A 98 26.45 2.78 12.99
CA LEU A 98 25.10 2.85 13.58
C LEU A 98 24.04 3.13 12.50
N PHE A 99 24.01 2.27 11.48
CA PHE A 99 22.76 1.96 10.78
C PHE A 99 22.62 0.44 10.75
N SER A 100 22.30 -0.14 11.91
CA SER A 100 21.70 -1.47 11.92
C SER A 100 20.25 -1.30 11.49
N THR A 101 20.01 -1.30 10.18
CA THR A 101 18.70 -1.69 9.65
C THR A 101 18.40 -3.09 10.17
N PRO A 102 17.28 -3.32 10.89
CA PRO A 102 16.90 -4.69 11.20
C PRO A 102 16.75 -5.43 9.88
N ALA A 103 17.42 -6.58 9.77
CA ALA A 103 17.25 -7.49 8.66
C ALA A 103 15.76 -7.84 8.56
N CYS A 104 15.04 -7.21 7.63
CA CYS A 104 13.71 -7.62 7.22
C CYS A 104 13.83 -8.87 6.33
N ASP A 105 14.37 -9.94 6.91
CA ASP A 105 14.23 -11.28 6.36
C ASP A 105 12.91 -11.85 6.88
N THR A 106 11.82 -11.38 6.29
CA THR A 106 10.57 -12.13 6.28
C THR A 106 10.03 -11.99 4.87
N PRO A 107 10.23 -12.98 3.97
CA PRO A 107 9.45 -12.99 2.76
C PRO A 107 8.01 -13.24 3.20
N LEU A 108 7.22 -12.17 3.28
CA LEU A 108 5.77 -12.28 3.34
C LEU A 108 5.35 -12.89 2.00
N GLN A 109 5.34 -14.21 1.98
CA GLN A 109 4.79 -15.07 0.95
C GLN A 109 3.27 -14.86 0.98
N ILE A 110 2.84 -13.72 0.44
CA ILE A 110 1.44 -13.45 0.14
C ILE A 110 1.09 -14.42 -0.98
N GLY A 111 0.33 -15.45 -0.59
CA GLY A 111 0.07 -16.62 -1.41
C GLY A 111 -0.48 -16.27 -2.79
N TYR A 112 0.36 -16.54 -3.79
CA TYR A 112 -0.06 -16.95 -5.13
C TYR A 112 0.93 -18.03 -5.57
N GLU A 113 0.72 -19.27 -5.12
CA GLU A 113 1.40 -20.42 -5.72
C GLU A 113 0.79 -20.70 -7.10
N GLN A 114 1.55 -20.26 -8.10
CA GLN A 114 1.48 -20.66 -9.48
C GLN A 114 1.67 -22.18 -9.60
N LEU A 115 0.58 -22.94 -9.66
CA LEU A 115 0.57 -24.32 -10.17
C LEU A 115 -0.13 -24.35 -11.52
N CYS A 116 0.64 -24.07 -12.57
CA CYS A 116 0.60 -24.76 -13.85
C CYS A 116 1.56 -24.07 -14.82
N ALA A 117 2.72 -24.68 -15.05
CA ALA A 117 3.37 -24.71 -16.36
C ALA A 117 4.48 -25.77 -16.29
N ASP A 118 4.20 -26.91 -16.92
CA ASP A 118 5.16 -27.99 -17.19
C ASP A 118 6.38 -27.50 -18.00
N PRO A 119 7.51 -28.23 -17.94
CA PRO A 119 8.77 -27.81 -18.56
C PRO A 119 8.81 -28.20 -20.05
N MET A 120 8.98 -27.22 -20.93
CA MET A 120 9.54 -27.44 -22.28
C MET A 120 10.65 -26.42 -22.48
N VAL A 121 11.91 -26.84 -22.26
CA VAL A 121 12.86 -27.26 -23.30
C VAL A 121 13.34 -26.09 -24.17
N SER A 122 14.56 -25.67 -23.82
CA SER A 122 15.73 -25.37 -24.64
C SER A 122 15.71 -24.34 -25.79
N GLU A 123 16.87 -23.67 -25.81
CA GLU A 123 17.60 -23.08 -26.94
C GLU A 123 17.42 -21.58 -27.24
N ASP A 124 18.32 -20.81 -26.61
CA ASP A 124 19.45 -20.09 -27.21
C ASP A 124 19.22 -18.95 -28.23
N THR A 125 20.16 -17.99 -28.15
CA THR A 125 20.57 -17.05 -29.21
C THR A 125 20.10 -15.58 -29.14
N THR A 126 20.92 -14.80 -28.42
CA THR A 126 21.54 -13.50 -28.80
C THR A 126 20.76 -12.17 -28.85
N ASN A 127 21.48 -11.16 -28.33
CA ASN A 127 21.63 -9.78 -28.81
C ASN A 127 20.55 -8.72 -28.49
N ASN A 128 20.76 -8.06 -27.34
CA ASN A 128 21.22 -6.66 -27.24
C ASN A 128 20.64 -5.64 -28.23
N LEU A 129 19.80 -4.70 -27.76
CA LEU A 129 20.08 -3.24 -27.75
C LEU A 129 18.84 -2.45 -27.25
N ASN A 130 19.00 -1.85 -26.07
CA ASN A 130 18.64 -0.48 -25.71
C ASN A 130 17.28 0.10 -26.17
N GLY A 131 16.35 0.28 -25.23
CA GLY A 131 15.26 1.25 -25.36
C GLY A 131 13.98 0.82 -24.64
N TYR A 132 13.37 1.78 -23.94
CA TYR A 132 12.09 1.69 -23.21
C TYR A 132 12.18 1.13 -21.79
N GLY A 133 12.26 2.07 -20.84
CA GLY A 133 12.00 1.81 -19.43
C GLY A 133 10.56 1.33 -19.22
N PRO A 134 10.27 0.62 -18.12
CA PRO A 134 8.96 0.04 -17.94
C PRO A 134 7.98 1.14 -17.49
N GLY A 135 7.02 1.43 -18.36
CA GLY A 135 5.77 2.09 -17.98
C GLY A 135 4.90 1.08 -17.23
N TRP A 136 4.72 1.32 -15.94
CA TRP A 136 3.70 0.69 -15.11
C TRP A 136 2.59 1.75 -14.94
N MET A 137 1.30 1.57 -15.27
CA MET A 137 0.46 0.37 -15.33
C MET A 137 0.68 -0.60 -14.18
#